data_AF-T1BEH5-F1
#
_entry.id   AF-T1BEH5-F1
#
_cell.length_a   1.000
_cell.length_b   1.000
_cell.length_c   1.000
_cell.angle_alpha   90.00
_cell.angle_beta   90.00
_cell.angle_gamma   90.00
#
_symmetry.space_group_name_H-M   'P 1'
#
loop_
_entity.id
_entity.type
_entity.pdbx_description
1 polymer ?
#
loop_
_entity_poly.entity_id
_entity_poly.type
_entity_poly.pdbx_seq_one_letter_code
_entity_poly.pdbx_strand_id
1 'polypeptide(L)' 'DKFRDAMLMFPLLDTVEMFHAGYFGERMHTYYSVSYTIMANLVMTFTGLLLTQLAIRRVTV' A
#
# COMPACT_ATOMS: atom_id res chain seq x y z
N ASP A 1 -0.09 13.99 -14.90
CA ASP A 1 -0.57 12.60 -14.69
C ASP A 1 0.50 11.62 -14.24
N LYS A 2 1.62 11.43 -14.95
CA LYS A 2 2.63 10.40 -14.63
C LYS A 2 3.20 10.44 -13.19
N PHE A 3 3.38 11.62 -12.61
CA PHE A 3 3.88 11.76 -11.23
C PHE A 3 2.84 11.33 -10.19
N ARG A 4 1.55 11.60 -10.42
CA ARG A 4 0.45 11.18 -9.53
C ARG A 4 0.35 9.66 -9.51
N ASP A 5 0.35 9.03 -10.67
CA ASP A 5 0.25 7.58 -10.77
C ASP A 5 1.47 6.90 -10.12
N ALA A 6 2.65 7.51 -10.21
CA ALA A 6 3.84 7.04 -9.49
C ALA A 6 3.73 7.20 -7.97
N MET A 7 3.08 8.26 -7.49
CA MET A 7 2.81 8.47 -6.07
C MET A 7 1.76 7.48 -5.55
N LEU A 8 0.72 7.17 -6.32
CA LEU A 8 -0.30 6.18 -5.95
C LEU A 8 0.24 4.74 -5.90
N MET A 9 1.43 4.47 -6.48
CA MET A 9 2.11 3.20 -6.24
C MET A 9 2.58 3.02 -4.78
N PHE A 10 2.68 4.10 -4.00
CA PHE A 10 2.87 3.96 -2.57
C PHE A 10 1.50 3.70 -1.93
N PRO A 11 1.26 2.50 -1.35
CA PRO A 11 -0.05 2.15 -0.81
C PRO A 11 -0.48 3.08 0.33
N LEU A 12 0.47 3.70 1.03
CA LEU A 12 0.18 4.76 2.00
C LEU A 12 -0.54 5.95 1.35
N LEU A 13 -0.06 6.44 0.21
CA LEU A 13 -0.63 7.60 -0.46
C LEU A 13 -2.01 7.29 -1.05
N ASP A 14 -2.18 6.09 -1.62
CA ASP A 14 -3.49 5.60 -2.08
C ASP A 14 -4.52 5.55 -0.93
N THR A 15 -4.09 5.08 0.25
CA THR A 15 -4.95 5.06 1.44
C THR A 15 -5.28 6.47 1.94
N VAL A 16 -4.34 7.41 1.90
CA VAL A 16 -4.59 8.82 2.27
C VAL A 16 -5.62 9.46 1.33
N GLU A 17 -5.56 9.19 0.02
CA GLU A 17 -6.60 9.63 -0.90
C GLU A 17 -7.96 9.00 -0.60
N MET A 18 -8.00 7.72 -0.20
CA MET A 18 -9.23 7.08 0.27
C MET A 18 -9.80 7.80 1.51
N PHE A 19 -8.95 8.23 2.44
CA PHE A 19 -9.37 9.05 3.58
C PHE A 19 -9.90 10.43 3.14
N HIS A 20 -9.25 11.08 2.19
CA HIS A 20 -9.73 12.35 1.63
C HIS A 20 -11.09 12.19 0.96
N ALA A 21 -11.35 11.08 0.27
CA ALA A 21 -12.64 10.80 -0.34
C ALA A 21 -13.75 10.72 0.74
N GLY A 22 -13.46 10.05 1.86
CA GLY A 22 -14.39 9.98 3.00
C GLY A 22 -14.58 11.31 3.73
N TYR A 23 -13.54 12.14 3.83
CA TYR A 23 -13.57 13.39 4.59
C TYR A 23 -14.15 14.57 3.80
N PHE A 24 -13.70 14.76 2.56
CA PHE A 24 -14.11 15.89 1.71
C PHE A 24 -15.30 15.57 0.79
N GLY A 25 -15.64 14.29 0.63
CA GLY A 25 -16.71 13.84 -0.26
C GLY A 25 -16.47 14.29 -1.71
N GLU A 26 -17.53 14.72 -2.38
CA GLU A 26 -17.48 15.15 -3.79
C GLU A 26 -16.78 16.49 -4.02
N ARG A 27 -16.33 17.20 -2.96
CA ARG A 27 -15.61 18.48 -3.11
C ARG A 27 -14.19 18.30 -3.63
N MET A 28 -13.64 17.09 -3.56
CA MET A 28 -12.28 16.78 -3.99
C MET A 28 -12.28 15.51 -4.85
N HIS A 29 -11.74 15.61 -6.07
CA HIS A 29 -11.53 14.43 -6.91
C HIS A 29 -10.41 13.56 -6.33
N THR A 30 -10.71 12.28 -6.12
CA THR A 30 -9.78 11.28 -5.59
C THR A 30 -9.62 10.15 -6.61
N TYR A 31 -8.44 9.52 -6.63
CA TYR A 31 -8.02 8.57 -7.66
C TYR A 31 -7.55 7.24 -7.06
N TYR A 32 -7.97 6.93 -5.83
CA TYR A 32 -7.52 5.75 -5.08
C TYR A 32 -8.06 4.43 -5.65
N SER A 33 -7.34 3.33 -5.40
CA SER A 33 -7.75 1.97 -5.77
C SER A 33 -7.65 1.00 -4.59
N VAL A 34 -8.82 0.67 -4.02
CA VAL A 34 -8.93 -0.23 -2.86
C VAL A 34 -8.32 -1.62 -3.15
N SER A 35 -8.57 -2.17 -4.33
CA SER A 35 -8.05 -3.49 -4.72
C SER A 35 -6.53 -3.48 -4.81
N TYR A 36 -5.94 -2.43 -5.38
CA TYR A 36 -4.50 -2.24 -5.43
C TYR A 36 -3.89 -2.19 -4.03
N THR A 37 -4.45 -1.36 -3.13
CA THR A 37 -3.95 -1.19 -1.77
C THR A 37 -4.00 -2.48 -0.95
N ILE A 38 -5.08 -3.26 -1.05
CA ILE A 38 -5.19 -4.57 -0.37
C ILE A 38 -4.10 -5.52 -0.90
N MET A 39 -3.97 -5.64 -2.23
CA MET A 39 -2.99 -6.55 -2.82
C MET A 39 -1.54 -6.15 -2.50
N ALA A 40 -1.22 -4.86 -2.58
CA ALA A 40 0.11 -4.35 -2.25
C ALA A 40 0.49 -4.64 -0.78
N ASN A 41 -0.43 -4.40 0.15
CA ASN A 41 -0.19 -4.69 1.57
C ASN A 41 -0.04 -6.18 1.85
N LEU A 42 -0.84 -7.04 1.22
CA LEU A 42 -0.68 -8.49 1.34
C LEU A 42 0.68 -8.94 0.84
N VAL A 43 1.10 -8.52 -0.36
CA VAL A 43 2.39 -8.89 -0.96
C VAL A 43 3.55 -8.44 -0.06
N MET A 44 3.54 -7.20 0.43
CA MET A 44 4.58 -6.69 1.33
C MET A 44 4.62 -7.47 2.65
N THR A 45 3.45 -7.76 3.22
CA THR A 45 3.33 -8.49 4.50
C THR A 45 3.87 -9.92 4.36
N PHE A 46 3.43 -10.66 3.33
CA PHE A 46 3.92 -12.01 3.08
C PHE A 46 5.42 -12.02 2.76
N THR A 47 5.91 -11.03 2.01
CA THR A 47 7.35 -10.88 1.75
C THR A 47 8.12 -10.67 3.05
N GLY A 48 7.66 -9.77 3.92
CA GLY A 48 8.27 -9.54 5.23
C GLY A 48 8.28 -10.80 6.11
N LEU A 49 7.18 -11.54 6.13
CA LEU A 49 7.08 -12.81 6.86
C LEU A 49 8.04 -13.87 6.32
N LEU A 50 8.13 -14.03 4.99
CA LEU A 50 9.06 -14.94 4.34
C LEU A 50 10.51 -14.57 4.66
N LEU A 51 10.87 -13.30 4.56
CA LEU A 51 12.22 -12.81 4.89
C LEU A 51 12.55 -13.04 6.36
N THR A 52 11.60 -12.78 7.26
CA THR A 52 11.77 -13.03 8.70
C THR A 52 12.00 -14.50 8.98
N GLN A 53 11.22 -15.39 8.36
CA GLN A 53 11.39 -16.83 8.51
C GLN A 53 12.75 -17.32 8.00
N LEU A 54 13.21 -16.79 6.86
CA LEU A 54 14.54 -17.09 6.33
C LEU A 54 15.65 -16.59 7.26
N ALA A 55 15.52 -15.38 7.80
CA ALA A 55 16.48 -14.82 8.74
C ALA A 55 16.58 -15.65 10.03
N ILE A 56 15.44 -16.04 10.61
CA ILE A 56 15.40 -16.92 11.80
C ILE A 56 16.13 -18.23 11.53
N ARG A 57 15.84 -18.89 10.39
CA ARG A 57 16.51 -20.14 10.00
C ARG A 57 18.01 -20.00 9.82
N ARG A 58 18.51 -18.82 9.45
CA ARG A 58 19.94 -18.56 9.25
C ARG A 58 20.68 -18.28 10.55
N VAL A 59 20.01 -17.73 11.56
CA VAL A 59 20.63 -17.34 12.84
C VAL A 59 20.58 -18.48 13.87
N THR A 60 19.57 -19.35 13.81
CA THR A 60 19.41 -20.50 14.73
C THR A 60 20.27 -21.72 14.36
N VAL A 61 21.02 -21.66 13.24
CA VAL A 61 21.99 -22.68 12.83
C VAL A 61 23.40 -22.22 13.18
#